data_AF-A0A345VES3-F1
#
_entry.id   AF-A0A345VES3-F1
#
_cell.length_a   1.000
_cell.length_b   1.000
_cell.length_c   1.000
_cell.angle_alpha   90.00
_cell.angle_beta   90.00
_cell.angle_gamma   90.00
#
_symmetry.space_group_name_H-M   'P 1'
#
loop_
_entity.id
_entity.type
_entity.pdbx_description
1 polymer ?
#
loop_
_entity_poly.entity_id
_entity_poly.type
_entity_poly.pdbx_seq_one_letter_code
_entity_poly.pdbx_strand_id
1 'polypeptide(L)' 'MTADAVVGKSQDAVVGHFQQILAPLKFWSEPVPAAQGQRAVRFSRGRDSMTLTTSTTGTGGTRFMLLGNLHVAAGG' A
#
# COMPACT_ATOMS: atom_id res chain seq x y z
N MET A 1 -11.79 3.28 -1.77
CA MET A 1 -11.62 3.27 -0.29
C MET A 1 -10.22 3.80 0.04
N THR A 2 -10.09 4.59 1.10
CA THR A 2 -8.78 5.07 1.59
C THR A 2 -8.59 4.68 3.06
N ALA A 3 -7.39 4.25 3.43
CA ALA A 3 -6.97 4.04 4.80
C ALA A 3 -5.69 4.82 5.06
N ASP A 4 -5.57 5.45 6.23
CA ASP A 4 -4.41 6.23 6.67
C ASP A 4 -4.05 5.82 8.09
N ALA A 5 -2.78 5.55 8.35
CA ALA A 5 -2.30 5.22 9.69
C ALA A 5 -0.81 5.54 9.86
N VAL A 6 -0.39 5.69 11.11
CA VAL A 6 1.01 5.88 11.51
C VAL A 6 1.46 4.71 12.36
N VAL A 7 2.61 4.14 12.02
CA VAL A 7 3.18 2.98 12.73
C VAL A 7 4.65 3.21 13.06
N GLY A 8 5.10 2.70 14.21
CA GLY A 8 6.51 2.74 14.63
C GLY A 8 7.40 1.74 13.89
N LYS A 9 7.25 1.62 12.57
CA LYS A 9 8.04 0.72 11.70
C LYS A 9 8.64 1.52 10.56
N SER A 10 9.75 1.04 10.00
CA SER A 10 10.36 1.61 8.79
C SER A 10 9.45 1.42 7.57
N GLN A 11 9.60 2.30 6.58
CA GLN A 11 8.85 2.21 5.32
C GLN A 11 8.99 0.82 4.65
N ASP A 12 10.19 0.24 4.62
CA ASP A 12 10.42 -1.13 4.08
C ASP A 12 9.61 -2.19 4.82
N ALA A 13 9.53 -2.10 6.14
CA ALA A 13 8.81 -3.07 6.96
C ALA A 13 7.29 -2.97 6.72
N VAL A 14 6.77 -1.77 6.48
CA VAL A 14 5.37 -1.57 6.11
C VAL A 14 5.10 -2.16 4.72
N VAL A 15 5.91 -1.81 3.72
CA VAL A 15 5.76 -2.33 2.35
C VAL A 15 5.85 -3.85 2.31
N GLY A 16 6.86 -4.43 2.95
CA GLY A 16 7.06 -5.88 3.05
C GLY A 16 5.89 -6.58 3.73
N HIS A 17 5.31 -5.98 4.77
CA HIS A 17 4.13 -6.52 5.43
C HIS A 17 2.91 -6.59 4.50
N PHE A 18 2.64 -5.52 3.74
CA PHE A 18 1.56 -5.53 2.74
C PHE A 18 1.82 -6.53 1.62
N GLN A 19 3.06 -6.65 1.14
CA GLN A 19 3.44 -7.68 0.16
C GLN A 19 3.15 -9.09 0.68
N GLN A 20 3.48 -9.39 1.94
CA GLN A 20 3.21 -10.69 2.54
C GLN A 20 1.72 -11.01 2.66
N ILE A 21 0.89 -10.03 3.05
CA ILE A 21 -0.56 -10.22 3.20
C ILE A 21 -1.26 -10.32 1.83
N LEU A 22 -0.82 -9.55 0.85
CA LEU A 22 -1.47 -9.44 -0.46
C LEU A 22 -0.98 -10.50 -1.47
N ALA A 23 0.23 -11.04 -1.30
CA ALA A 23 0.75 -12.13 -2.13
C ALA A 23 -0.17 -13.37 -2.22
N PRO A 24 -0.68 -13.96 -1.11
CA PRO A 24 -1.60 -15.10 -1.19
C PRO A 24 -2.92 -14.75 -1.87
N LEU A 25 -3.33 -13.47 -1.84
CA LEU A 25 -4.53 -12.97 -2.51
C LEU A 25 -4.34 -12.74 -4.02
N LYS A 26 -3.17 -13.10 -4.58
CA LYS A 26 -2.77 -12.95 -5.99
C LYS A 26 -2.60 -11.50 -6.45
N PHE A 27 -2.37 -10.58 -5.52
CA PHE A 27 -1.93 -9.24 -5.87
C PHE A 27 -0.43 -9.24 -6.16
N TRP A 28 -0.04 -8.69 -7.31
CA TRP A 28 1.36 -8.41 -7.60
C TRP A 28 1.69 -6.98 -7.20
N SER A 29 2.88 -6.77 -6.63
CA SER A 29 3.38 -5.45 -6.24
C SER A 29 4.27 -4.87 -7.33
N GLU A 30 4.02 -3.63 -7.70
CA GLU A 30 4.80 -2.84 -8.64
C GLU A 30 5.20 -1.51 -7.98
N PRO A 31 6.49 -1.16 -7.92
CA PRO A 31 6.90 0.15 -7.43
C PRO A 31 6.40 1.24 -8.38
N VAL A 32 5.83 2.32 -7.84
CA VAL A 32 5.34 3.45 -8.63
C VAL A 32 6.04 4.74 -8.21
N PRO A 33 6.15 5.75 -9.10
CA PRO A 33 6.75 7.03 -8.77
C PRO A 33 6.09 7.68 -7.54
N ALA A 34 6.90 8.13 -6.60
CA ALA A 34 6.47 8.83 -5.39
C ALA A 34 7.29 10.13 -5.21
N ALA A 35 6.75 11.06 -4.42
CA ALA A 35 7.48 12.27 -4.07
C ALA A 35 8.73 11.96 -3.23
N GLN A 36 9.69 12.89 -3.19
CA GLN A 36 10.93 12.73 -2.44
C GLN A 36 10.66 12.45 -0.95
N GLY A 37 11.33 11.42 -0.40
CA GLY A 37 11.12 10.96 0.98
C GLY A 37 9.89 10.07 1.17
N GLN A 38 9.11 9.83 0.12
CA GLN A 38 8.01 8.88 0.09
C GLN A 38 8.38 7.66 -0.75
N ARG A 39 7.67 6.56 -0.50
CA ARG A 39 7.66 5.39 -1.35
C ARG A 39 6.23 5.04 -1.70
N ALA A 40 6.01 4.59 -2.92
CA ALA A 40 4.71 4.13 -3.34
C ALA A 40 4.82 2.79 -4.06
N VAL A 41 3.89 1.89 -3.74
CA VAL A 41 3.78 0.57 -4.34
C VAL A 41 2.34 0.35 -4.74
N ARG A 42 2.12 0.00 -6.00
CA ARG A 42 0.83 -0.41 -6.52
C ARG A 42 0.72 -1.93 -6.44
N PHE A 43 -0.31 -2.39 -5.75
CA PHE A 43 -0.75 -3.77 -5.76
C PHE A 43 -1.88 -3.90 -6.77
N SER A 44 -1.79 -4.84 -7.71
CA SER A 44 -2.86 -5.07 -8.68
C SER A 44 -3.18 -6.55 -8.84
N ARG A 45 -4.45 -6.81 -9.13
CA ARG A 45 -4.99 -8.14 -9.40
C ARG A 45 -6.18 -8.02 -10.34
N GLY A 46 -5.99 -8.33 -11.61
CA GLY A 46 -7.06 -8.21 -12.61
C GLY A 46 -7.59 -6.77 -12.69
N ARG A 47 -8.85 -6.56 -12.31
CA ARG A 47 -9.50 -5.24 -12.26
C ARG A 47 -9.30 -4.50 -10.93
N ASP A 48 -8.83 -5.19 -9.89
CA ASP A 48 -8.59 -4.60 -8.59
C ASP A 48 -7.20 -3.95 -8.54
N SER A 49 -7.12 -2.75 -7.97
CA SER A 49 -5.83 -2.13 -7.67
C SER A 49 -5.83 -1.39 -6.34
N MET A 50 -4.70 -1.41 -5.65
CA MET A 50 -4.48 -0.73 -4.38
C MET A 50 -3.12 -0.03 -4.42
N THR A 51 -3.07 1.27 -4.17
CA THR A 51 -1.81 2.01 -4.08
C THR A 51 -1.49 2.26 -2.61
N LEU A 52 -0.36 1.74 -2.16
CA LEU A 52 0.22 2.01 -0.85
C LEU A 52 1.28 3.11 -0.99
N THR A 53 1.10 4.23 -0.31
CA THR A 53 2.10 5.29 -0.19
C THR A 53 2.59 5.34 1.24
N THR A 54 3.90 5.28 1.46
CA THR A 54 4.55 5.39 2.77
C THR A 54 5.44 6.62 2.83
N SER A 55 5.46 7.30 3.97
CA SER A 55 6.33 8.45 4.23
C SER A 55 6.87 8.40 5.65
N THR A 56 8.13 8.82 5.84
CA THR A 56 8.71 8.91 7.18
C THR A 56 8.08 10.09 7.92
N THR A 57 7.65 9.87 9.14
CA THR A 57 7.18 10.90 10.06
C THR A 57 8.35 11.49 10.84
N GLY A 58 8.26 12.76 11.25
CA GLY A 58 9.31 13.43 12.03
C GLY A 58 9.62 12.78 13.39
N THR A 59 8.79 11.86 13.87
CA THR A 59 8.97 11.11 15.11
C THR A 59 9.65 9.75 14.92
N GLY A 60 10.13 9.45 13.70
CA GLY A 60 10.81 8.19 13.38
C GLY A 60 9.88 7.02 13.01
N GLY A 61 8.56 7.23 13.04
CA GLY A 61 7.57 6.28 12.50
C GLY A 61 7.35 6.44 11.00
N THR A 62 6.52 5.57 10.42
CA THR A 62 6.05 5.67 9.04
C THR A 62 4.56 5.95 9.02
N ARG A 63 4.16 6.99 8.29
CA ARG A 63 2.77 7.18 7.89
C ARG A 63 2.55 6.43 6.59
N PHE A 64 1.47 5.68 6.49
CA PHE A 64 1.09 5.03 5.25
C PHE A 64 -0.36 5.35 4.90
N MET A 65 -0.58 5.54 3.60
CA MET A 65 -1.89 5.71 3.01
C MET A 65 -2.12 4.58 2.01
N LEU A 66 -3.25 3.90 2.12
CA LEU A 66 -3.67 2.86 1.20
C LEU A 66 -4.91 3.33 0.45
N LEU A 67 -4.80 3.49 -0.86
CA LEU A 67 -5.90 3.82 -1.77
C LEU A 67 -6.31 2.57 -2.54
N GLY A 68 -7.44 1.98 -2.16
CA GLY A 68 -8.02 0.83 -2.84
C GLY A 68 -9.09 1.21 -3.86
N ASN A 69 -8.87 0.84 -5.10
CA ASN A 69 -9.84 0.73 -6.18
C ASN A 69 -10.16 -0.76 -6.37
N LEU A 70 -11.05 -1.26 -5.51
CA LEU A 70 -11.56 -2.62 -5.59
C LEU A 70 -12.87 -2.58 -6.36
N HIS A 71 -12.94 -3.33 -7.45
CA HIS A 71 -14.18 -3.55 -8.14
C HIS A 71 -14.90 -4.68 -7.40
N VAL A 72 -15.77 -4.31 -6.45
CA VAL A 72 -16.80 -5.25 -6.01
C VAL A 72 -17.57 -5.64 -7.26
N ALA A 73 -17.47 -6.90 -7.67
CA ALA A 73 -18.47 -7.44 -8.58
C ALA A 73 -19.81 -7.28 -7.87
N ALA A 74 -20.62 -6.33 -8.32
CA ALA A 74 -22.03 -6.33 -7.97
C ALA A 74 -22.61 -7.63 -8.57
N GLY A 75 -22.87 -8.61 -7.71
CA GLY A 75 -23.48 -9.89 -8.05
C GLY A 75 -22.85 -11.01 -7.23
N GLY A 76 -23.56 -11.66 -6.32
CA GLY A 76 -24.97 -11.63 -5.96
C GLY A 76 -25.18 -12.64 -4.83
#